data_AF-A0A8T8LMT9-F1
#
_entry.id   AF-A0A8T8LMT9-F1
#
_cell.length_a   1.000
_cell.length_b   1.000
_cell.length_c   1.000
_cell.angle_alpha   90.00
_cell.angle_beta   90.00
_cell.angle_gamma   90.00
#
_symmetry.space_group_name_H-M   'P 1'
#
loop_
_entity.id
_entity.type
_entity.pdbx_description
1 polymer ?
#
loop_
_entity_poly.entity_id
_entity_poly.type
_entity_poly.pdbx_seq_one_letter_code
_entity_poly.pdbx_strand_id
1 'polypeptide(L)'
;MRLRDLADKDWNSYEQKRFIRDDTKAKTDDFDPESFKHDGFDDREKYLETYVPALADPDRIRTELNDFTPPRLTAINDSPYQSLVIRYGILRQLIQQPDYSMAKGDLLDAVQNWQRSFIEAYDEDSFEETDDLLHLAQAAVDYQNQIDDSELHMVYSYFELHNRAQDSKHEYYTWLDFFKRLSSFGRFPKVSRSDSPEHALDTIEKGLWSLQEQALVYEVNDESTKELVGIPEDYIEVVRDWLYYEMSEENLLAMLETLDVFDRQSVLIDARERFGVEGKNYGRNENRRENIAKAGIFPSELLREVVDKDELKKIVDRYGLDAHKRKTDDMVSAIIEYFEQSQKSVEQGEPAVDLYLDAYEDIADGAVNQVPPQLQDLIDADNAEEKLDILFEEATGEIFREAFNLEGVNQLGQKATGMVADGEIEQDGNWLLWDNKRRREKFKLGSDTRSKIKNYIDTKDKQHDVEWFLIIAPDFTEQAAMNAEQLEMQVGKDIRLVRAADLKELAQLWKEEYADTNRELPLSVFFGSEFFDVDRAARLLELEFS
;
A
#
# COMPACT_ATOMS: atom_id res chain seq x y z
N MET A 1 -1.04 -4.17 -13.15
CA MET A 1 -1.13 -4.39 -14.63
C MET A 1 -1.35 -5.87 -14.90
N ARG A 2 -2.36 -6.28 -15.67
CA ARG A 2 -2.56 -7.71 -16.02
C ARG A 2 -2.16 -8.00 -17.45
N LEU A 3 -1.62 -9.20 -17.73
CA LEU A 3 -1.22 -9.60 -19.08
C LEU A 3 -2.34 -9.47 -20.11
N ARG A 4 -3.57 -9.78 -19.70
CA ARG A 4 -4.75 -9.68 -20.58
C ARG A 4 -5.04 -8.25 -21.02
N ASP A 5 -4.74 -7.25 -20.18
CA ASP A 5 -5.01 -5.84 -20.45
C ASP A 5 -3.93 -5.24 -21.35
N LEU A 6 -2.77 -5.89 -21.42
CA LEU A 6 -1.68 -5.45 -22.27
C LEU A 6 -2.05 -5.50 -23.75
N ALA A 7 -2.90 -6.43 -24.18
CA ALA A 7 -3.40 -6.49 -25.56
C ALA A 7 -4.09 -5.20 -26.04
N ASP A 8 -4.69 -4.46 -25.10
CA ASP A 8 -5.54 -3.31 -25.38
C ASP A 8 -4.80 -1.95 -25.17
N LYS A 9 -3.62 -1.94 -24.53
CA LYS A 9 -2.86 -0.72 -24.14
C LYS A 9 -1.72 -0.31 -25.10
N ASP A 10 -2.00 -0.28 -26.40
CA ASP A 10 -1.03 0.11 -27.45
C ASP A 10 0.33 -0.64 -27.35
N TRP A 11 0.21 -1.95 -27.12
CA TRP A 11 1.30 -2.94 -27.06
C TRP A 11 2.20 -2.98 -28.30
N ASN A 12 1.78 -2.34 -29.40
CA ASN A 12 2.51 -2.30 -30.66
C ASN A 12 3.89 -1.63 -30.53
N SER A 13 4.09 -0.72 -29.58
CA SER A 13 5.42 -0.15 -29.25
C SER A 13 6.38 -1.17 -28.63
N TYR A 14 5.83 -2.24 -28.04
CA TYR A 14 6.51 -3.09 -27.06
C TYR A 14 7.17 -4.33 -27.67
N GLU A 15 6.47 -4.99 -28.59
CA GLU A 15 7.05 -6.05 -29.43
C GLU A 15 7.98 -5.49 -30.53
N GLN A 16 7.83 -4.21 -30.90
CA GLN A 16 8.76 -3.52 -31.81
C GLN A 16 10.21 -3.52 -31.28
N LYS A 17 10.39 -3.41 -29.96
CA LYS A 17 11.72 -3.51 -29.31
C LYS A 17 12.14 -4.97 -29.06
N ARG A 18 11.20 -5.88 -28.81
CA ARG A 18 11.45 -7.32 -28.56
C ARG A 18 12.05 -8.04 -29.79
N PHE A 19 11.78 -7.57 -31.00
CA PHE A 19 12.23 -8.16 -32.25
C PHE A 19 13.21 -7.31 -33.05
N ILE A 20 14.18 -6.66 -32.38
CA ILE A 20 15.45 -6.25 -33.02
C ILE A 20 16.19 -7.52 -33.49
N ARG A 21 15.70 -8.13 -34.57
CA ARG A 21 16.51 -8.82 -35.56
C ARG A 21 16.99 -7.74 -36.52
N ASP A 22 18.00 -7.00 -36.10
CA ASP A 22 18.85 -6.37 -37.09
C ASP A 22 20.28 -6.48 -36.58
N ASP A 23 20.96 -7.50 -37.08
CA ASP A 23 22.40 -7.73 -36.99
C ASP A 23 23.24 -6.56 -37.55
N THR A 24 22.61 -5.43 -37.91
CA THR A 24 23.26 -4.24 -38.42
C THR A 24 23.09 -2.94 -37.60
N LYS A 25 22.33 -2.89 -36.50
CA LYS A 25 22.03 -1.58 -35.85
C LYS A 25 22.58 -1.42 -34.43
N ALA A 26 23.51 -0.48 -34.30
CA ALA A 26 24.20 -0.10 -33.07
C ALA A 26 23.47 0.98 -32.23
N LYS A 27 22.31 1.49 -32.68
CA LYS A 27 21.50 2.54 -32.01
C LYS A 27 20.02 2.45 -32.38
N THR A 28 19.16 2.90 -31.46
CA THR A 28 17.67 2.84 -31.48
C THR A 28 16.97 3.87 -32.38
N ASP A 29 17.70 4.84 -32.94
CA ASP A 29 17.11 6.03 -33.56
C ASP A 29 16.57 5.81 -34.99
N ASP A 30 16.82 4.66 -35.62
CA ASP A 30 16.56 4.38 -37.06
C ASP A 30 15.54 3.23 -37.31
N PHE A 31 14.62 2.94 -36.39
CA PHE A 31 13.61 1.88 -36.55
C PHE A 31 12.30 2.41 -37.18
N ASP A 32 11.71 1.68 -38.13
CA ASP A 32 10.40 2.00 -38.76
C ASP A 32 9.30 0.99 -38.34
N PRO A 33 8.50 1.36 -37.32
CA PRO A 33 7.34 0.65 -36.77
C PRO A 33 6.36 0.04 -37.78
N GLU A 34 6.08 0.75 -38.87
CA GLU A 34 4.93 0.45 -39.75
C GLU A 34 5.16 -0.78 -40.65
N SER A 35 6.41 -1.20 -40.81
CA SER A 35 6.82 -2.24 -41.75
C SER A 35 6.79 -3.68 -41.19
N PHE A 36 6.58 -3.85 -39.88
CA PHE A 36 6.76 -5.12 -39.16
C PHE A 36 5.46 -5.62 -38.52
N LYS A 37 4.58 -6.25 -39.32
CA LYS A 37 3.33 -6.90 -38.85
C LYS A 37 3.53 -8.42 -38.76
N HIS A 38 3.31 -9.02 -37.59
CA HIS A 38 3.39 -10.47 -37.38
C HIS A 38 1.99 -11.10 -37.24
N ASP A 39 1.79 -12.25 -37.91
CA ASP A 39 0.56 -13.04 -37.88
C ASP A 39 0.30 -13.66 -36.48
N GLY A 40 -0.57 -13.03 -35.69
CA GLY A 40 -1.06 -13.58 -34.43
C GLY A 40 -1.52 -12.54 -33.39
N PHE A 41 -1.12 -11.28 -33.57
CA PHE A 41 -1.47 -10.16 -32.67
C PHE A 41 -2.54 -9.22 -33.24
N ASP A 42 -2.88 -9.40 -34.52
CA ASP A 42 -4.11 -8.83 -35.11
C ASP A 42 -5.38 -9.53 -34.58
N ASP A 43 -5.21 -10.62 -33.83
CA ASP A 43 -6.27 -11.46 -33.28
C ASP A 43 -6.18 -11.49 -31.75
N ARG A 44 -6.83 -10.51 -31.12
CA ARG A 44 -6.94 -10.36 -29.67
C ARG A 44 -7.35 -11.65 -28.97
N GLU A 45 -8.30 -12.39 -29.55
CA GLU A 45 -8.78 -13.64 -28.97
C GLU A 45 -7.67 -14.70 -28.97
N LYS A 46 -6.88 -14.80 -30.05
CA LYS A 46 -5.72 -15.70 -30.10
C LYS A 46 -4.65 -15.35 -29.06
N TYR A 47 -4.39 -14.06 -28.82
CA TYR A 47 -3.48 -13.60 -27.76
C TYR A 47 -3.95 -14.07 -26.37
N LEU A 48 -5.22 -13.80 -26.06
CA LEU A 48 -5.84 -14.14 -24.77
C LEU A 48 -5.92 -15.65 -24.55
N GLU A 49 -6.30 -16.43 -25.56
CA GLU A 49 -6.49 -17.88 -25.44
C GLU A 49 -5.17 -18.67 -25.42
N THR A 50 -4.15 -18.23 -26.18
CA THR A 50 -2.93 -19.02 -26.38
C THR A 50 -1.71 -18.46 -25.65
N TYR A 51 -1.51 -17.14 -25.67
CA TYR A 51 -0.24 -16.53 -25.25
C TYR A 51 -0.26 -16.09 -23.78
N VAL A 52 -1.36 -15.54 -23.28
CA VAL A 52 -1.47 -15.15 -21.85
C VAL A 52 -1.23 -16.34 -20.91
N PRO A 53 -1.87 -17.50 -21.08
CA PRO A 53 -1.63 -18.65 -20.19
C PRO A 53 -0.20 -19.20 -20.30
N ALA A 54 0.40 -19.18 -21.50
CA ALA A 54 1.76 -19.65 -21.71
C ALA A 54 2.82 -18.71 -21.12
N LEU A 55 2.57 -17.40 -21.14
CA LEU A 55 3.44 -16.40 -20.52
C LEU A 55 3.35 -16.42 -19.00
N ALA A 56 2.14 -16.65 -18.47
CA ALA A 56 1.85 -16.78 -17.04
C ALA A 56 2.21 -18.15 -16.45
N ASP A 57 2.74 -19.08 -17.24
CA ASP A 57 3.14 -20.41 -16.76
C ASP A 57 4.25 -20.27 -15.67
N PRO A 58 4.00 -20.71 -14.42
CA PRO A 58 4.97 -20.58 -13.33
C PRO A 58 6.31 -21.25 -13.62
N ASP A 59 6.34 -22.38 -14.33
CA ASP A 59 7.59 -23.10 -14.62
C ASP A 59 8.42 -22.35 -15.65
N ARG A 60 7.75 -21.69 -16.60
CA ARG A 60 8.38 -20.80 -17.57
C ARG A 60 8.99 -19.59 -16.87
N ILE A 61 8.25 -18.93 -15.99
CA ILE A 61 8.74 -17.76 -15.23
C ILE A 61 9.94 -18.15 -14.37
N ARG A 62 9.88 -19.26 -13.62
CA ARG A 62 11.00 -19.77 -12.83
C ARG A 62 12.24 -20.08 -13.67
N THR A 63 12.04 -20.68 -14.84
CA THR A 63 13.14 -20.99 -15.76
C THR A 63 13.86 -19.72 -16.19
N GLU A 64 13.11 -18.67 -16.55
CA GLU A 64 13.69 -17.39 -17.00
C GLU A 64 14.37 -16.63 -15.87
N LEU A 65 13.80 -16.65 -14.66
CA LEU A 65 14.42 -16.05 -13.46
C LEU A 65 15.73 -16.74 -13.07
N ASN A 66 15.85 -18.05 -13.32
CA ASN A 66 17.05 -18.84 -13.06
C ASN A 66 18.01 -18.96 -14.26
N ASP A 67 17.69 -18.32 -15.39
CA ASP A 67 18.61 -18.17 -16.51
C ASP A 67 19.49 -16.94 -16.28
N PHE A 68 20.70 -17.15 -15.75
CA PHE A 68 21.62 -16.07 -15.36
C PHE A 68 22.36 -15.44 -16.55
N THR A 69 22.31 -16.07 -17.73
CA THR A 69 22.85 -15.55 -18.98
C THR A 69 21.75 -15.42 -20.04
N PRO A 70 20.84 -14.46 -19.87
CA PRO A 70 19.73 -14.27 -20.79
C PRO A 70 20.21 -13.91 -22.21
N PRO A 71 19.36 -14.10 -23.24
CA PRO A 71 19.77 -13.93 -24.63
C PRO A 71 20.33 -12.54 -25.00
N ARG A 72 21.19 -12.54 -26.04
CA ARG A 72 21.63 -11.42 -26.94
C ARG A 72 22.41 -10.21 -26.42
N LEU A 73 22.46 -9.89 -25.13
CA LEU A 73 23.37 -8.84 -24.63
C LEU A 73 24.83 -9.32 -24.47
N THR A 74 25.29 -10.21 -25.35
CA THR A 74 26.65 -10.80 -25.37
C THR A 74 27.80 -9.80 -25.62
N ALA A 75 27.52 -8.50 -25.55
CA ALA A 75 28.51 -7.43 -25.67
C ALA A 75 28.36 -6.32 -24.60
N ILE A 76 27.38 -6.44 -23.69
CA ILE A 76 26.94 -5.33 -22.85
C ILE A 76 26.89 -5.69 -21.35
N ASN A 77 26.68 -6.97 -21.00
CA ASN A 77 26.85 -7.50 -19.66
C ASN A 77 27.57 -8.85 -19.74
N ASP A 78 28.90 -8.83 -19.89
CA ASP A 78 29.74 -10.05 -19.99
C ASP A 78 29.82 -10.85 -18.67
N SER A 79 29.01 -10.51 -17.67
CA SER A 79 29.03 -11.09 -16.32
C SER A 79 27.63 -11.54 -15.92
N PRO A 80 27.39 -12.86 -15.80
CA PRO A 80 26.12 -13.42 -15.32
C PRO A 80 25.72 -12.85 -13.95
N TYR A 81 26.70 -12.69 -13.05
CA TYR A 81 26.48 -12.10 -11.73
C TYR A 81 25.97 -10.66 -11.78
N GLN A 82 26.58 -9.79 -12.60
CA GLN A 82 26.08 -8.41 -12.71
C GLN A 82 24.66 -8.38 -13.29
N SER A 83 24.37 -9.26 -14.26
CA SER A 83 23.03 -9.43 -14.81
C SER A 83 22.04 -9.84 -13.71
N LEU A 84 22.37 -10.83 -12.90
CA LEU A 84 21.57 -11.26 -11.76
C LEU A 84 21.34 -10.12 -10.76
N VAL A 85 22.38 -9.40 -10.34
CA VAL A 85 22.25 -8.29 -9.36
C VAL A 85 21.31 -7.20 -9.87
N ILE A 86 21.45 -6.80 -11.14
CA ILE A 86 20.60 -5.76 -11.73
C ILE A 86 19.15 -6.24 -11.86
N ARG A 87 18.94 -7.46 -12.37
CA ARG A 87 17.60 -8.05 -12.55
C ARG A 87 16.89 -8.21 -11.20
N TYR A 88 17.62 -8.72 -10.20
CA TYR A 88 17.14 -8.83 -8.83
C TYR A 88 16.74 -7.46 -8.28
N GLY A 89 17.62 -6.45 -8.44
CA GLY A 89 17.35 -5.07 -8.02
C GLY A 89 16.06 -4.52 -8.64
N ILE A 90 15.90 -4.66 -9.96
CA ILE A 90 14.71 -4.18 -10.68
C ILE A 90 13.44 -4.86 -10.16
N LEU A 91 13.42 -6.20 -10.13
CA LEU A 91 12.25 -6.96 -9.67
C LEU A 91 11.92 -6.64 -8.22
N ARG A 92 12.93 -6.46 -7.36
CA ARG A 92 12.74 -6.08 -5.96
C ARG A 92 12.16 -4.67 -5.84
N GLN A 93 12.63 -3.68 -6.60
CA GLN A 93 12.05 -2.33 -6.51
C GLN A 93 10.61 -2.31 -6.99
N LEU A 94 10.30 -3.06 -8.07
CA LEU A 94 8.94 -3.16 -8.60
C LEU A 94 8.00 -3.91 -7.66
N ILE A 95 8.42 -5.03 -7.04
CA ILE A 95 7.53 -5.83 -6.17
C ILE A 95 7.08 -5.09 -4.91
N GLN A 96 7.88 -4.10 -4.48
CA GLN A 96 7.61 -3.23 -3.34
C GLN A 96 6.64 -2.09 -3.68
N GLN A 97 6.36 -1.86 -4.97
CA GLN A 97 5.40 -0.83 -5.37
C GLN A 97 3.98 -1.37 -5.28
N PRO A 98 3.01 -0.50 -4.96
CA PRO A 98 1.63 -0.93 -4.81
C PRO A 98 1.05 -1.57 -6.08
N ASP A 99 1.28 -0.95 -7.24
CA ASP A 99 0.80 -1.45 -8.54
C ASP A 99 1.83 -2.35 -9.25
N TYR A 100 2.87 -2.75 -8.53
CA TYR A 100 4.03 -3.46 -9.06
C TYR A 100 4.70 -2.75 -10.25
N SER A 101 4.59 -1.41 -10.28
CA SER A 101 5.03 -0.58 -11.37
C SER A 101 5.62 0.74 -10.88
N MET A 102 6.51 1.33 -11.67
CA MET A 102 7.23 2.56 -11.37
C MET A 102 7.61 3.26 -12.67
N ALA A 103 7.66 4.60 -12.68
CA ALA A 103 8.20 5.32 -13.83
C ALA A 103 9.66 4.90 -14.08
N LYS A 104 10.02 4.73 -15.35
CA LYS A 104 11.31 4.16 -15.74
C LYS A 104 12.51 4.90 -15.12
N GLY A 105 12.51 6.23 -15.16
CA GLY A 105 13.57 7.04 -14.57
C GLY A 105 13.74 6.76 -13.07
N ASP A 106 12.64 6.79 -12.33
CA ASP A 106 12.62 6.54 -10.89
C ASP A 106 13.06 5.11 -10.56
N LEU A 107 12.70 4.13 -11.40
CA LEU A 107 13.13 2.74 -11.24
C LEU A 107 14.66 2.59 -11.36
N LEU A 108 15.27 3.22 -12.37
CA LEU A 108 16.72 3.15 -12.55
C LEU A 108 17.46 3.78 -11.36
N ASP A 109 16.97 4.92 -10.88
CA ASP A 109 17.52 5.60 -9.71
C ASP A 109 17.32 4.79 -8.42
N ALA A 110 16.14 4.19 -8.22
CA ALA A 110 15.85 3.34 -7.07
C ALA A 110 16.78 2.11 -7.00
N VAL A 111 17.05 1.46 -8.15
CA VAL A 111 17.99 0.33 -8.21
C VAL A 111 19.41 0.78 -7.90
N GLN A 112 19.84 1.93 -8.39
CA GLN A 112 21.18 2.47 -8.08
C GLN A 112 21.30 2.84 -6.59
N ASN A 113 20.29 3.47 -6.02
CA ASN A 113 20.25 3.84 -4.60
C ASN A 113 20.24 2.60 -3.70
N TRP A 114 19.51 1.54 -4.08
CA TRP A 114 19.55 0.25 -3.40
C TRP A 114 20.95 -0.37 -3.42
N GLN A 115 21.68 -0.27 -4.55
CA GLN A 115 23.07 -0.75 -4.59
C GLN A 115 23.97 0.04 -3.64
N ARG A 116 23.82 1.37 -3.61
CA ARG A 116 24.60 2.24 -2.70
C ARG A 116 24.32 1.94 -1.22
N SER A 117 23.06 1.74 -0.84
CA SER A 117 22.72 1.45 0.55
C SER A 117 23.37 0.14 1.03
N PHE A 118 23.48 -0.86 0.17
CA PHE A 118 24.19 -2.11 0.49
C PHE A 118 25.69 -1.90 0.67
N ILE A 119 26.32 -1.08 -0.18
CA ILE A 119 27.75 -0.75 -0.07
C ILE A 119 28.04 -0.03 1.25
N GLU A 120 27.12 0.81 1.72
CA GLU A 120 27.30 1.59 2.94
C GLU A 120 26.94 0.81 4.22
N ALA A 121 26.06 -0.19 4.12
CA ALA A 121 25.51 -0.90 5.27
C ALA A 121 26.39 -2.02 5.83
N TYR A 122 27.31 -2.58 5.04
CA TYR A 122 28.07 -3.77 5.41
C TYR A 122 29.58 -3.56 5.27
N ASP A 123 30.34 -4.03 6.25
CA ASP A 123 31.79 -3.97 6.36
C ASP A 123 32.40 -5.35 6.71
N GLU A 124 33.72 -5.45 6.77
CA GLU A 124 34.43 -6.73 6.97
C GLU A 124 34.06 -7.43 8.29
N ASP A 125 33.56 -6.68 9.28
CA ASP A 125 33.19 -7.18 10.62
C ASP A 125 31.68 -7.47 10.75
N SER A 126 30.89 -7.28 9.68
CA SER A 126 29.43 -7.41 9.70
C SER A 126 28.93 -8.85 9.84
N PHE A 127 29.78 -9.84 9.59
CA PHE A 127 29.45 -11.26 9.67
C PHE A 127 30.54 -12.03 10.43
N GLU A 128 30.16 -13.07 11.16
CA GLU A 128 31.13 -13.91 11.87
C GLU A 128 32.06 -14.63 10.89
N GLU A 129 33.32 -14.86 11.28
CA GLU A 129 34.27 -15.63 10.48
C GLU A 129 33.83 -17.08 10.22
N THR A 130 32.84 -17.58 10.97
CA THR A 130 32.26 -18.92 10.83
C THR A 130 30.99 -18.96 9.98
N ASP A 131 30.57 -17.85 9.37
CA ASP A 131 29.38 -17.79 8.51
C ASP A 131 29.63 -18.57 7.19
N ASP A 132 28.90 -19.68 7.02
CA ASP A 132 29.04 -20.56 5.87
C ASP A 132 28.74 -19.84 4.53
N LEU A 133 27.78 -18.91 4.54
CA LEU A 133 27.41 -18.13 3.35
C LEU A 133 28.49 -17.11 2.98
N LEU A 134 29.21 -16.56 3.96
CA LEU A 134 30.38 -15.70 3.74
C LEU A 134 31.50 -16.49 3.07
N HIS A 135 31.79 -17.69 3.55
CA HIS A 135 32.77 -18.57 2.92
C HIS A 135 32.37 -18.97 1.49
N LEU A 136 31.08 -19.26 1.27
CA LEU A 136 30.55 -19.52 -0.07
C LEU A 136 30.70 -18.31 -1.00
N ALA A 137 30.42 -17.10 -0.50
CA ALA A 137 30.59 -15.85 -1.25
C ALA A 137 32.06 -15.57 -1.60
N GLN A 138 32.97 -15.81 -0.65
CA GLN A 138 34.41 -15.69 -0.90
C GLN A 138 34.86 -16.71 -1.96
N ALA A 139 34.47 -17.98 -1.80
CA ALA A 139 34.81 -19.04 -2.74
C ALA A 139 34.26 -18.80 -4.15
N ALA A 140 33.06 -18.24 -4.28
CA ALA A 140 32.45 -17.89 -5.56
C ALA A 140 33.26 -16.82 -6.31
N VAL A 141 33.94 -15.92 -5.59
CA VAL A 141 34.75 -14.83 -6.18
C VAL A 141 36.20 -15.25 -6.44
N ASP A 142 36.72 -16.24 -5.71
CA ASP A 142 38.14 -16.62 -5.72
C ASP A 142 38.66 -17.03 -7.10
N TYR A 143 37.78 -17.58 -7.96
CA TYR A 143 38.14 -17.95 -9.32
C TYR A 143 38.13 -16.72 -10.26
N GLN A 144 39.32 -16.30 -10.68
CA GLN A 144 39.53 -15.19 -11.65
C GLN A 144 38.97 -13.81 -11.24
N ASN A 145 38.52 -13.62 -9.99
CA ASN A 145 37.76 -12.44 -9.57
C ASN A 145 36.49 -12.23 -10.40
N GLN A 146 35.82 -13.31 -10.78
CA GLN A 146 34.54 -13.31 -11.49
C GLN A 146 33.63 -14.35 -10.86
N ILE A 147 32.32 -14.19 -11.09
CA ILE A 147 31.31 -15.18 -10.72
C ILE A 147 30.57 -15.51 -12.02
N ASP A 148 30.81 -16.70 -12.57
CA ASP A 148 30.18 -17.20 -13.79
C ASP A 148 28.91 -18.02 -13.49
N ASP A 149 28.25 -18.52 -14.54
CA ASP A 149 27.02 -19.31 -14.42
C ASP A 149 27.20 -20.54 -13.52
N SER A 150 28.35 -21.19 -13.57
CA SER A 150 28.61 -22.40 -12.79
C SER A 150 28.74 -22.09 -11.30
N GLU A 151 29.39 -20.97 -10.94
CA GLU A 151 29.41 -20.51 -9.55
C GLU A 151 28.02 -20.07 -9.08
N LEU A 152 27.25 -19.34 -9.90
CA LEU A 152 25.88 -18.96 -9.56
C LEU A 152 24.97 -20.18 -9.36
N HIS A 153 25.06 -21.18 -10.24
CA HIS A 153 24.30 -22.42 -10.09
C HIS A 153 24.73 -23.21 -8.84
N MET A 154 26.01 -23.22 -8.49
CA MET A 154 26.50 -23.82 -7.25
C MET A 154 25.91 -23.11 -6.02
N VAL A 155 25.95 -21.78 -6.01
CA VAL A 155 25.39 -20.95 -4.93
C VAL A 155 23.88 -21.20 -4.81
N TYR A 156 23.14 -21.17 -5.92
CA TYR A 156 21.72 -21.45 -5.94
C TYR A 156 21.39 -22.87 -5.45
N SER A 157 22.14 -23.88 -5.89
CA SER A 157 21.96 -25.27 -5.44
C SER A 157 22.22 -25.41 -3.94
N TYR A 158 23.19 -24.65 -3.40
CA TYR A 158 23.44 -24.60 -1.97
C TYR A 158 22.25 -23.99 -1.22
N PHE A 159 21.65 -22.90 -1.71
CA PHE A 159 20.44 -22.34 -1.12
C PHE A 159 19.31 -23.36 -1.10
N GLU A 160 19.05 -24.05 -2.21
CA GLU A 160 18.00 -25.06 -2.26
C GLU A 160 18.22 -26.19 -1.25
N LEU A 161 19.46 -26.69 -1.12
CA LEU A 161 19.79 -27.76 -0.18
C LEU A 161 19.69 -27.28 1.27
N HIS A 162 20.23 -26.10 1.56
CA HIS A 162 20.19 -25.49 2.89
C HIS A 162 18.75 -25.23 3.31
N ASN A 163 17.98 -24.49 2.50
CA ASN A 163 16.62 -24.08 2.83
C ASN A 163 15.68 -25.29 2.96
N ARG A 164 15.87 -26.37 2.19
CA ARG A 164 15.11 -27.63 2.37
C ARG A 164 15.43 -28.37 3.66
N ALA A 165 16.60 -28.12 4.26
CA ALA A 165 17.00 -28.74 5.52
C ALA A 165 16.54 -27.94 6.74
N GLN A 166 16.11 -26.69 6.56
CA GLN A 166 15.61 -25.85 7.64
C GLN A 166 14.10 -25.95 7.78
N ASP A 167 13.63 -25.96 9.03
CA ASP A 167 12.21 -25.90 9.36
C ASP A 167 11.67 -24.45 9.39
N SER A 168 12.57 -23.47 9.43
CA SER A 168 12.31 -22.03 9.59
C SER A 168 12.84 -21.22 8.40
N LYS A 169 12.01 -20.36 7.80
CA LYS A 169 12.36 -19.43 6.72
C LYS A 169 13.40 -18.39 7.14
N HIS A 170 13.48 -18.01 8.41
CA HIS A 170 14.46 -17.04 8.90
C HIS A 170 15.89 -17.57 8.75
N GLU A 171 16.05 -18.89 8.70
CA GLU A 171 17.33 -19.54 8.43
C GLU A 171 17.57 -19.73 6.93
N TYR A 172 16.68 -19.29 6.05
CA TYR A 172 16.87 -19.45 4.61
C TYR A 172 17.97 -18.53 4.10
N TYR A 173 18.74 -19.03 3.15
CA TYR A 173 19.64 -18.23 2.35
C TYR A 173 18.96 -17.77 1.08
N THR A 174 19.12 -16.49 0.79
CA THR A 174 18.58 -15.81 -0.38
C THR A 174 19.69 -15.13 -1.18
N TRP A 175 19.37 -14.71 -2.41
CA TRP A 175 20.28 -13.84 -3.18
C TRP A 175 20.59 -12.54 -2.44
N LEU A 176 19.62 -11.98 -1.71
CA LEU A 176 19.84 -10.80 -0.89
C LEU A 176 20.95 -11.05 0.14
N ASP A 177 20.89 -12.17 0.85
CA ASP A 177 21.89 -12.51 1.87
C ASP A 177 23.27 -12.72 1.28
N PHE A 178 23.34 -13.35 0.10
CA PHE A 178 24.58 -13.48 -0.65
C PHE A 178 25.16 -12.12 -1.05
N PHE A 179 24.33 -11.18 -1.51
CA PHE A 179 24.76 -9.82 -1.83
C PHE A 179 25.24 -9.05 -0.59
N LYS A 180 24.60 -9.23 0.57
CA LYS A 180 25.08 -8.64 1.84
C LYS A 180 26.50 -9.12 2.17
N ARG A 181 26.76 -10.44 2.06
CA ARG A 181 28.10 -11.00 2.27
C ARG A 181 29.09 -10.48 1.23
N LEU A 182 28.73 -10.43 -0.05
CA LEU A 182 29.62 -9.83 -1.08
C LEU A 182 29.93 -8.36 -0.80
N SER A 183 28.98 -7.61 -0.25
CA SER A 183 29.19 -6.21 0.13
C SER A 183 30.22 -6.07 1.26
N SER A 184 30.17 -6.96 2.27
CA SER A 184 31.04 -6.91 3.46
C SER A 184 32.54 -6.93 3.14
N PHE A 185 32.96 -7.55 2.03
CA PHE A 185 34.37 -7.57 1.59
C PHE A 185 34.63 -6.81 0.27
N GLY A 186 33.69 -5.94 -0.12
CA GLY A 186 33.82 -4.99 -1.23
C GLY A 186 33.77 -5.64 -2.62
N ARG A 187 32.88 -6.63 -2.81
CA ARG A 187 32.64 -7.35 -4.08
C ARG A 187 31.20 -7.20 -4.60
N PHE A 188 30.42 -6.33 -3.98
CA PHE A 188 29.09 -5.92 -4.46
C PHE A 188 29.11 -4.45 -4.92
N PRO A 189 28.31 -4.06 -5.93
CA PRO A 189 27.52 -4.91 -6.83
C PRO A 189 28.35 -5.45 -8.01
N LYS A 190 29.61 -5.05 -8.12
CA LYS A 190 30.59 -5.56 -9.09
C LYS A 190 31.68 -6.32 -8.35
N VAL A 191 32.07 -7.49 -8.85
CA VAL A 191 33.15 -8.30 -8.25
C VAL A 191 34.50 -7.55 -8.28
N SER A 192 34.71 -6.69 -9.28
CA SER A 192 35.87 -5.81 -9.36
C SER A 192 35.72 -4.59 -8.44
N ARG A 193 36.77 -4.29 -7.67
CA ARG A 193 36.85 -3.05 -6.87
C ARG A 193 36.96 -1.83 -7.80
N SER A 194 36.16 -0.80 -7.53
CA SER A 194 36.06 0.46 -8.28
C SER A 194 35.77 1.62 -7.34
N ASP A 195 36.22 2.84 -7.66
CA ASP A 195 35.88 4.07 -6.94
C ASP A 195 34.40 4.46 -7.09
N SER A 196 33.74 3.96 -8.14
CA SER A 196 32.28 4.00 -8.33
C SER A 196 31.78 2.57 -8.46
N PRO A 197 31.52 1.90 -7.32
CA PRO A 197 31.18 0.47 -7.29
C PRO A 197 29.78 0.19 -7.86
N GLU A 198 28.83 1.12 -7.75
CA GLU A 198 27.47 0.98 -8.26
C GLU A 198 27.42 0.91 -9.80
N HIS A 199 26.39 0.24 -10.34
CA HIS A 199 26.16 0.22 -11.77
C HIS A 199 25.70 1.60 -12.26
N ALA A 200 26.19 2.01 -13.43
CA ALA A 200 25.72 3.22 -14.10
C ALA A 200 24.28 2.99 -14.60
N LEU A 201 23.48 4.06 -14.67
CA LEU A 201 22.07 3.98 -15.06
C LEU A 201 21.86 3.31 -16.42
N ASP A 202 22.77 3.55 -17.38
CA ASP A 202 22.73 2.90 -18.69
C ASP A 202 22.82 1.38 -18.56
N THR A 203 23.68 0.89 -17.66
CA THR A 203 23.91 -0.53 -17.39
C THR A 203 22.70 -1.17 -16.70
N ILE A 204 22.06 -0.43 -15.80
CA ILE A 204 20.80 -0.85 -15.17
C ILE A 204 19.68 -0.93 -16.22
N GLU A 205 19.58 0.07 -17.10
CA GLU A 205 18.60 0.09 -18.19
C GLU A 205 18.78 -1.11 -19.14
N LYS A 206 20.01 -1.51 -19.44
CA LYS A 206 20.29 -2.73 -20.21
C LYS A 206 19.79 -3.99 -19.50
N GLY A 207 19.91 -4.06 -18.18
CA GLY A 207 19.32 -5.16 -17.40
C GLY A 207 17.78 -5.16 -17.41
N LEU A 208 17.17 -3.97 -17.46
CA LEU A 208 15.72 -3.84 -17.68
C LEU A 208 15.31 -4.39 -19.05
N TRP A 209 16.05 -4.06 -20.12
CA TRP A 209 15.79 -4.61 -21.44
C TRP A 209 15.87 -6.14 -21.46
N SER A 210 16.82 -6.72 -20.72
CA SER A 210 16.90 -8.17 -20.58
C SER A 210 15.64 -8.78 -19.96
N LEU A 211 15.05 -8.16 -18.92
CA LEU A 211 13.79 -8.62 -18.33
C LEU A 211 12.62 -8.46 -19.29
N GLN A 212 12.63 -7.42 -20.13
CA GLN A 212 11.63 -7.17 -21.16
C GLN A 212 11.72 -8.20 -22.30
N GLU A 213 12.92 -8.56 -22.75
CA GLU A 213 13.14 -9.60 -23.77
C GLU A 213 12.60 -10.96 -23.28
N GLN A 214 12.87 -11.27 -22.01
CA GLN A 214 12.34 -12.42 -21.31
C GLN A 214 10.88 -12.22 -20.88
N ALA A 215 10.17 -11.18 -21.30
CA ALA A 215 8.74 -11.01 -21.01
C ALA A 215 8.39 -11.19 -19.51
N LEU A 216 9.29 -10.77 -18.62
CA LEU A 216 9.14 -10.78 -17.16
C LEU A 216 8.68 -9.42 -16.64
N VAL A 217 9.05 -8.34 -17.34
CA VAL A 217 8.69 -6.96 -17.05
C VAL A 217 8.23 -6.28 -18.34
N TYR A 218 7.29 -5.35 -18.23
CA TYR A 218 6.79 -4.57 -19.34
C TYR A 218 6.80 -3.07 -19.02
N GLU A 219 6.82 -2.23 -20.05
CA GLU A 219 6.78 -0.77 -19.98
C GLU A 219 5.57 -0.34 -20.82
N VAL A 220 4.79 0.60 -20.31
CA VAL A 220 3.59 1.09 -20.94
C VAL A 220 3.76 2.58 -21.16
N ASN A 221 3.66 2.98 -22.42
CA ASN A 221 3.82 4.36 -22.87
C ASN A 221 2.50 4.86 -23.45
N ASP A 222 1.69 5.52 -22.62
CA ASP A 222 0.53 6.27 -23.08
C ASP A 222 0.60 7.76 -22.66
N GLU A 223 -0.34 8.58 -23.14
CA GLU A 223 -0.39 10.02 -22.83
C GLU A 223 -0.50 10.32 -21.33
N SER A 224 -0.96 9.35 -20.52
CA SER A 224 -1.18 9.45 -19.08
C SER A 224 -0.07 8.81 -18.23
N THR A 225 0.62 7.76 -18.70
CA THR A 225 1.52 6.93 -17.89
C THR A 225 3.01 7.22 -18.08
N LYS A 226 3.42 7.95 -19.13
CA LYS A 226 4.82 8.34 -19.43
C LYS A 226 5.90 7.37 -18.91
N GLU A 227 6.23 6.33 -19.69
CA GLU A 227 7.31 5.37 -19.41
C GLU A 227 7.14 4.58 -18.11
N LEU A 228 5.94 4.08 -17.85
CA LEU A 228 5.66 3.25 -16.66
C LEU A 228 6.17 1.82 -16.88
N VAL A 229 7.04 1.31 -16.01
CA VAL A 229 7.59 -0.06 -16.05
C VAL A 229 6.96 -0.88 -14.94
N GLY A 230 6.59 -2.15 -15.17
CA GLY A 230 6.10 -3.00 -14.09
C GLY A 230 6.01 -4.49 -14.40
N ILE A 231 5.77 -5.25 -13.32
CA ILE A 231 5.58 -6.70 -13.34
C ILE A 231 4.08 -6.96 -13.52
N PRO A 232 3.67 -7.84 -14.46
CA PRO A 232 2.28 -8.27 -14.51
C PRO A 232 1.84 -8.94 -13.22
N GLU A 233 0.62 -8.66 -12.79
CA GLU A 233 -0.03 -9.29 -11.63
C GLU A 233 0.01 -10.82 -11.71
N ASP A 234 -0.12 -11.37 -12.93
CA ASP A 234 -0.07 -12.82 -13.19
C ASP A 234 1.28 -13.47 -12.81
N TYR A 235 2.35 -12.69 -12.62
CA TYR A 235 3.68 -13.19 -12.26
C TYR A 235 4.04 -13.02 -10.79
N ILE A 236 3.24 -12.26 -10.02
CA ILE A 236 3.62 -11.73 -8.71
C ILE A 236 3.92 -12.85 -7.71
N GLU A 237 3.10 -13.90 -7.67
CA GLU A 237 3.34 -15.03 -6.75
C GLU A 237 4.70 -15.69 -7.01
N VAL A 238 5.06 -15.91 -8.27
CA VAL A 238 6.31 -16.57 -8.66
C VAL A 238 7.52 -15.66 -8.41
N VAL A 239 7.38 -14.37 -8.68
CA VAL A 239 8.45 -13.39 -8.43
C VAL A 239 8.65 -13.19 -6.92
N ARG A 240 7.58 -13.09 -6.11
CA ARG A 240 7.67 -13.02 -4.64
C ARG A 240 8.36 -14.25 -4.05
N ASP A 241 8.00 -15.44 -4.53
CA ASP A 241 8.64 -16.71 -4.12
C ASP A 241 10.14 -16.72 -4.47
N TRP A 242 10.51 -16.33 -5.69
CA TRP A 242 11.91 -16.28 -6.12
C TRP A 242 12.74 -15.24 -5.36
N LEU A 243 12.16 -14.08 -5.05
CA LEU A 243 12.79 -13.03 -4.24
C LEU A 243 12.82 -13.34 -2.74
N TYR A 244 12.07 -14.36 -2.29
CA TYR A 244 11.73 -14.55 -0.87
C TYR A 244 11.20 -13.25 -0.25
N TYR A 245 10.21 -12.63 -0.92
CA TYR A 245 9.62 -11.37 -0.50
C TYR A 245 8.20 -11.57 0.06
N GLU A 246 7.93 -11.01 1.24
CA GLU A 246 6.60 -11.02 1.87
C GLU A 246 6.06 -9.61 2.13
N MET A 247 6.92 -8.66 2.54
CA MET A 247 6.54 -7.29 2.87
C MET A 247 7.76 -6.36 2.85
N SER A 248 7.55 -5.06 2.58
CA SER A 248 8.62 -4.07 2.67
C SER A 248 9.03 -3.81 4.13
N GLU A 249 10.24 -3.28 4.36
CA GLU A 249 10.68 -2.90 5.70
C GLU A 249 9.77 -1.81 6.30
N GLU A 250 9.35 -0.84 5.47
CA GLU A 250 8.45 0.24 5.89
C GLU A 250 7.07 -0.31 6.28
N ASN A 251 6.51 -1.21 5.49
CA ASN A 251 5.21 -1.82 5.76
C ASN A 251 5.26 -2.75 6.98
N LEU A 252 6.38 -3.48 7.17
CA LEU A 252 6.60 -4.28 8.37
C LEU A 252 6.67 -3.40 9.62
N LEU A 253 7.39 -2.27 9.54
CA LEU A 253 7.43 -1.31 10.63
C LEU A 253 6.05 -0.73 10.93
N ALA A 254 5.29 -0.35 9.90
CA ALA A 254 3.92 0.15 10.03
C ALA A 254 3.00 -0.89 10.69
N MET A 255 3.08 -2.16 10.28
CA MET A 255 2.34 -3.27 10.91
C MET A 255 2.71 -3.42 12.39
N LEU A 256 4.01 -3.39 12.71
CA LEU A 256 4.51 -3.49 14.08
C LEU A 256 4.07 -2.35 14.99
N GLU A 257 3.89 -1.15 14.43
CA GLU A 257 3.41 0.03 15.14
C GLU A 257 1.89 0.06 15.31
N THR A 258 1.17 -0.48 14.32
CA THR A 258 -0.29 -0.44 14.25
C THR A 258 -0.93 -1.52 15.13
N LEU A 259 -0.37 -2.73 15.16
CA LEU A 259 -1.01 -3.85 15.85
C LEU A 259 -0.73 -3.83 17.37
N ASP A 260 -1.77 -3.68 18.19
CA ASP A 260 -1.72 -3.65 19.68
C ASP A 260 -0.87 -4.79 20.30
N VAL A 261 -0.84 -5.95 19.63
CA VAL A 261 -0.06 -7.12 20.06
C VAL A 261 1.41 -6.75 20.30
N PHE A 262 1.96 -5.86 19.48
CA PHE A 262 3.33 -5.38 19.50
C PHE A 262 3.53 -4.14 20.38
N ASP A 263 2.51 -3.61 21.06
CA ASP A 263 2.69 -2.69 22.19
C ASP A 263 3.20 -3.41 23.44
N ARG A 264 3.02 -4.73 23.50
CA ARG A 264 3.45 -5.55 24.62
C ARG A 264 4.95 -5.78 24.55
N GLN A 265 5.69 -5.19 25.49
CA GLN A 265 7.14 -5.32 25.57
C GLN A 265 7.60 -6.79 25.57
N SER A 266 6.85 -7.69 26.20
CA SER A 266 7.17 -9.12 26.24
C SER A 266 7.19 -9.77 24.86
N VAL A 267 6.27 -9.38 23.96
CA VAL A 267 6.19 -9.92 22.59
C VAL A 267 7.38 -9.44 21.77
N LEU A 268 7.75 -8.18 21.88
CA LEU A 268 8.92 -7.61 21.18
C LEU A 268 10.25 -8.18 21.70
N ILE A 269 10.33 -8.53 22.99
CA ILE A 269 11.51 -9.21 23.54
C ILE A 269 11.59 -10.64 23.00
N ASP A 270 10.48 -11.38 23.04
CA ASP A 270 10.41 -12.76 22.53
C ASP A 270 10.78 -12.84 21.05
N ALA A 271 10.24 -11.94 20.21
CA ALA A 271 10.62 -11.84 18.81
C ALA A 271 12.13 -11.64 18.62
N ARG A 272 12.73 -10.69 19.34
CA ARG A 272 14.16 -10.42 19.19
C ARG A 272 15.04 -11.58 19.66
N GLU A 273 14.68 -12.23 20.77
CA GLU A 273 15.43 -13.37 21.28
C GLU A 273 15.34 -14.57 20.32
N ARG A 274 14.15 -14.81 19.76
CA ARG A 274 13.89 -15.96 18.87
C ARG A 274 14.56 -15.83 17.50
N PHE A 275 14.62 -14.62 16.96
CA PHE A 275 15.20 -14.32 15.65
C PHE A 275 16.61 -13.69 15.74
N GLY A 276 17.26 -13.75 16.90
CA GLY A 276 18.64 -13.28 17.06
C GLY A 276 18.86 -11.78 16.77
N VAL A 277 17.86 -10.93 16.98
CA VAL A 277 17.92 -9.51 16.59
C VAL A 277 18.71 -8.68 17.61
N GLU A 278 19.96 -8.40 17.26
CA GLU A 278 20.84 -7.50 18.02
C GLU A 278 20.49 -6.02 17.81
N GLY A 279 20.86 -5.15 18.76
CA GLY A 279 20.57 -3.71 18.66
C GLY A 279 20.52 -3.01 20.01
N LYS A 280 20.57 -1.67 19.98
CA LYS A 280 20.59 -0.83 21.20
C LYS A 280 19.33 -1.08 22.05
N ASN A 281 19.53 -1.44 23.32
CA ASN A 281 18.47 -1.78 24.27
C ASN A 281 17.93 -0.59 25.10
N TYR A 282 18.47 0.61 24.91
CA TYR A 282 18.08 1.79 25.69
C TYR A 282 16.95 2.56 25.00
N GLY A 283 15.74 2.48 25.57
CA GLY A 283 14.61 3.36 25.28
C GLY A 283 13.56 2.79 24.31
N ARG A 284 12.37 2.48 24.86
CA ARG A 284 11.05 2.30 24.19
C ARG A 284 10.89 1.16 23.16
N ASN A 285 9.64 0.72 22.99
CA ASN A 285 9.24 -0.34 22.06
C ASN A 285 9.50 0.02 20.60
N GLU A 286 9.45 1.31 20.28
CA GLU A 286 9.82 1.91 19.00
C GLU A 286 11.16 1.39 18.46
N ASN A 287 12.25 1.55 19.23
CA ASN A 287 13.56 1.02 18.84
C ASN A 287 13.57 -0.51 18.64
N ARG A 288 12.71 -1.27 19.34
CA ARG A 288 12.62 -2.72 19.14
C ARG A 288 11.93 -3.04 17.82
N ARG A 289 10.87 -2.30 17.46
CA ARG A 289 10.17 -2.45 16.19
C ARG A 289 11.09 -2.14 15.02
N GLU A 290 11.82 -1.03 15.10
CA GLU A 290 12.82 -0.68 14.09
C GLU A 290 13.88 -1.77 13.92
N ASN A 291 14.42 -2.31 15.02
CA ASN A 291 15.43 -3.37 14.93
C ASN A 291 14.86 -4.66 14.30
N ILE A 292 13.60 -5.01 14.63
CA ILE A 292 12.92 -6.18 14.04
C ILE A 292 12.71 -5.97 12.54
N ALA A 293 12.25 -4.79 12.12
CA ALA A 293 12.04 -4.46 10.71
C ALA A 293 13.38 -4.50 9.93
N LYS A 294 14.42 -3.85 10.46
CA LYS A 294 15.78 -3.82 9.87
C LYS A 294 16.45 -5.19 9.79
N ALA A 295 16.11 -6.11 10.70
CA ALA A 295 16.64 -7.47 10.67
C ALA A 295 16.14 -8.28 9.47
N GLY A 296 15.07 -7.83 8.79
CA GLY A 296 14.52 -8.53 7.62
C GLY A 296 13.87 -9.86 7.96
N ILE A 297 13.24 -9.96 9.14
CA ILE A 297 12.50 -11.16 9.54
C ILE A 297 11.27 -11.31 8.64
N PHE A 298 11.02 -12.53 8.16
CA PHE A 298 9.81 -12.85 7.42
C PHE A 298 8.56 -12.56 8.26
N PRO A 299 7.67 -11.64 7.84
CA PRO A 299 6.43 -11.32 8.54
C PRO A 299 5.60 -12.56 8.89
N SER A 300 5.58 -13.57 8.00
CA SER A 300 4.80 -14.79 8.26
C SER A 300 5.33 -15.60 9.43
N GLU A 301 6.64 -15.63 9.63
CA GLU A 301 7.26 -16.31 10.77
C GLU A 301 7.11 -15.49 12.04
N LEU A 302 7.35 -14.18 11.95
CA LEU A 302 7.15 -13.30 13.09
C LEU A 302 5.72 -13.47 13.65
N LEU A 303 4.71 -13.38 12.79
CA LEU A 303 3.32 -13.52 13.19
C LEU A 303 3.02 -14.93 13.74
N ARG A 304 3.53 -16.00 13.11
CA ARG A 304 3.31 -17.39 13.60
C ARG A 304 3.96 -17.65 14.95
N GLU A 305 5.17 -17.15 15.15
CA GLU A 305 6.00 -17.55 16.28
C GLU A 305 5.71 -16.73 17.53
N VAL A 306 5.33 -15.45 17.40
CA VAL A 306 5.12 -14.55 18.54
C VAL A 306 3.70 -14.04 18.74
N VAL A 307 2.79 -14.26 17.78
CA VAL A 307 1.38 -13.89 17.90
C VAL A 307 0.54 -15.16 18.03
N ASP A 308 -0.19 -15.28 19.15
CA ASP A 308 -1.06 -16.42 19.36
C ASP A 308 -2.27 -16.38 18.40
N LYS A 309 -2.87 -17.55 18.20
CA LYS A 309 -3.98 -17.72 17.25
C LYS A 309 -5.20 -16.85 17.59
N ASP A 310 -5.47 -16.62 18.88
CA ASP A 310 -6.63 -15.85 19.31
C ASP A 310 -6.42 -14.35 19.05
N GLU A 311 -5.20 -13.84 19.22
CA GLU A 311 -4.81 -12.48 18.83
C GLU A 311 -4.82 -12.30 17.31
N LEU A 312 -4.29 -13.25 16.51
CA LEU A 312 -4.40 -13.21 15.05
C LEU A 312 -5.85 -13.11 14.60
N LYS A 313 -6.74 -13.88 15.25
CA LYS A 313 -8.17 -13.82 14.97
C LYS A 313 -8.77 -12.45 15.32
N LYS A 314 -8.40 -11.86 16.45
CA LYS A 314 -8.87 -10.50 16.81
C LYS A 314 -8.41 -9.45 15.81
N ILE A 315 -7.19 -9.57 15.30
CA ILE A 315 -6.67 -8.67 14.27
C ILE A 315 -7.52 -8.82 13.00
N VAL A 316 -7.70 -10.04 12.50
CA VAL A 316 -8.54 -10.33 11.32
C VAL A 316 -9.97 -9.81 11.51
N ASP A 317 -10.60 -10.10 12.66
CA ASP A 317 -11.97 -9.68 12.96
C ASP A 317 -12.06 -8.13 13.06
N ARG A 318 -11.03 -7.45 13.59
CA ARG A 318 -10.98 -5.99 13.73
C ARG A 318 -10.85 -5.28 12.38
N TYR A 319 -10.00 -5.80 11.50
CA TYR A 319 -9.74 -5.20 10.17
C TYR A 319 -10.65 -5.77 9.07
N GLY A 320 -11.66 -6.58 9.41
CA GLY A 320 -12.62 -7.12 8.44
C GLY A 320 -12.01 -8.04 7.38
N LEU A 321 -10.87 -8.67 7.66
CA LEU A 321 -10.11 -9.43 6.64
C LEU A 321 -10.78 -10.77 6.32
N ASP A 322 -10.90 -11.13 5.04
CA ASP A 322 -11.45 -12.43 4.61
C ASP A 322 -10.43 -13.57 4.80
N ALA A 323 -10.30 -14.04 6.04
CA ALA A 323 -9.54 -15.25 6.35
C ALA A 323 -10.46 -16.48 6.27
N HIS A 324 -10.56 -17.06 5.07
CA HIS A 324 -11.32 -18.29 4.83
C HIS A 324 -10.99 -19.38 5.88
N LYS A 325 -12.00 -19.86 6.61
CA LYS A 325 -11.93 -21.00 7.56
C LYS A 325 -11.04 -20.82 8.82
N ARG A 326 -10.53 -19.63 9.16
CA ARG A 326 -9.80 -19.35 10.43
C ARG A 326 -8.61 -20.27 10.71
N LYS A 327 -7.89 -20.73 9.67
CA LYS A 327 -6.59 -21.38 9.87
C LYS A 327 -5.53 -20.32 10.13
N THR A 328 -4.51 -20.65 10.90
CA THR A 328 -3.45 -19.70 11.27
C THR A 328 -2.76 -19.13 10.03
N ASP A 329 -2.41 -19.98 9.06
CA ASP A 329 -1.75 -19.53 7.83
C ASP A 329 -2.62 -18.56 7.01
N ASP A 330 -3.91 -18.88 6.85
CA ASP A 330 -4.84 -18.01 6.11
C ASP A 330 -4.97 -16.63 6.80
N MET A 331 -4.97 -16.58 8.13
CA MET A 331 -4.99 -15.31 8.89
C MET A 331 -3.68 -14.53 8.75
N VAL A 332 -2.54 -15.21 8.82
CA VAL A 332 -1.21 -14.59 8.65
C VAL A 332 -1.09 -14.00 7.25
N SER A 333 -1.46 -14.74 6.21
CA SER A 333 -1.45 -14.26 4.82
C SER A 333 -2.36 -13.05 4.62
N ALA A 334 -3.57 -13.06 5.19
CA ALA A 334 -4.49 -11.93 5.09
C ALA A 334 -3.94 -10.66 5.76
N ILE A 335 -3.31 -10.78 6.93
CA ILE A 335 -2.67 -9.65 7.63
C ILE A 335 -1.50 -9.10 6.80
N ILE A 336 -0.64 -9.98 6.28
CA ILE A 336 0.50 -9.56 5.45
C ILE A 336 0.02 -8.83 4.21
N GLU A 337 -0.94 -9.40 3.49
CA GLU A 337 -1.47 -8.79 2.27
C GLU A 337 -2.14 -7.46 2.58
N TYR A 338 -2.87 -7.33 3.70
CA TYR A 338 -3.46 -6.05 4.12
C TYR A 338 -2.40 -4.96 4.29
N PHE A 339 -1.36 -5.19 5.09
CA PHE A 339 -0.34 -4.17 5.34
C PHE A 339 0.54 -3.90 4.12
N GLU A 340 0.81 -4.91 3.30
CA GLU A 340 1.59 -4.74 2.07
C GLU A 340 0.80 -4.00 0.98
N GLN A 341 -0.49 -4.32 0.81
CA GLN A 341 -1.37 -3.64 -0.15
C GLN A 341 -1.85 -2.29 0.33
N SER A 342 -1.69 -1.95 1.60
CA SER A 342 -2.20 -0.68 2.11
C SER A 342 -1.48 0.57 1.58
N GLN A 343 -0.42 0.40 0.79
CA GLN A 343 0.16 1.46 -0.04
C GLN A 343 -0.50 1.59 -1.42
N LYS A 344 -1.44 0.71 -1.79
CA LYS A 344 -2.21 0.85 -3.03
C LYS A 344 -3.13 2.05 -2.86
N SER A 345 -2.72 3.17 -3.45
CA SER A 345 -3.61 4.27 -3.76
C SER A 345 -4.83 3.70 -4.47
N VAL A 346 -6.01 4.11 -4.03
CA VAL A 346 -7.31 3.68 -4.55
C VAL A 346 -7.25 3.53 -6.06
N GLU A 347 -7.49 2.31 -6.58
CA GLU A 347 -7.64 2.09 -8.02
C GLU A 347 -8.69 3.09 -8.52
N GLN A 348 -8.42 3.79 -9.61
CA GLN A 348 -9.43 4.61 -10.29
C GLN A 348 -10.61 3.69 -10.70
N GLY A 349 -11.63 3.61 -9.86
CA GLY A 349 -12.80 2.76 -10.08
C GLY A 349 -13.50 2.27 -8.81
N GLU A 350 -12.82 2.15 -7.67
CA GLU A 350 -13.50 1.88 -6.39
C GLU A 350 -14.03 3.19 -5.78
N PRO A 351 -15.30 3.26 -5.36
CA PRO A 351 -15.83 4.46 -4.72
C PRO A 351 -15.06 4.73 -3.42
N ALA A 352 -14.36 5.87 -3.35
CA ALA A 352 -13.60 6.27 -2.15
C ALA A 352 -14.46 6.25 -0.86
N VAL A 353 -15.78 6.39 -1.00
CA VAL A 353 -16.76 6.30 0.09
C VAL A 353 -16.73 4.98 0.86
N ASP A 354 -16.44 3.83 0.22
CA ASP A 354 -16.39 2.54 0.91
C ASP A 354 -15.19 2.46 1.86
N LEU A 355 -14.03 2.93 1.42
CA LEU A 355 -12.83 3.03 2.25
C LEU A 355 -13.02 4.01 3.41
N TYR A 356 -13.66 5.15 3.14
CA TYR A 356 -13.99 6.12 4.18
C TYR A 356 -14.95 5.53 5.22
N LEU A 357 -15.95 4.75 4.81
CA LEU A 357 -16.90 4.11 5.72
C LEU A 357 -16.21 3.08 6.63
N ASP A 358 -15.32 2.26 6.07
CA ASP A 358 -14.61 1.24 6.84
C ASP A 358 -13.73 1.86 7.93
N ALA A 359 -13.00 2.92 7.59
CA ALA A 359 -12.10 3.63 8.50
C ALA A 359 -12.77 4.76 9.31
N TYR A 360 -14.08 5.02 9.14
CA TYR A 360 -14.74 6.24 9.63
C TYR A 360 -14.65 6.45 11.15
N GLU A 361 -14.76 5.37 11.92
CA GLU A 361 -14.67 5.43 13.38
C GLU A 361 -13.23 5.67 13.84
N ASP A 362 -12.26 5.07 13.16
CA ASP A 362 -10.83 5.20 13.48
C ASP A 362 -10.33 6.62 13.18
N ILE A 363 -10.74 7.20 12.05
CA ILE A 363 -10.40 8.60 11.73
C ILE A 363 -11.07 9.58 12.70
N ALA A 364 -12.25 9.24 13.23
CA ALA A 364 -12.93 10.08 14.22
C ALA A 364 -12.26 10.00 15.61
N ASP A 365 -11.67 8.85 15.97
CA ASP A 365 -11.07 8.64 17.29
C ASP A 365 -9.76 9.43 17.47
N GLY A 366 -9.76 10.33 18.45
CA GLY A 366 -8.57 11.10 18.81
C GLY A 366 -7.46 10.28 19.49
N ALA A 367 -7.67 8.98 19.75
CA ALA A 367 -6.63 8.06 20.20
C ALA A 367 -5.74 7.54 19.05
N VAL A 368 -6.29 7.46 17.84
CA VAL A 368 -5.60 6.98 16.63
C VAL A 368 -4.72 8.11 16.11
N ASN A 369 -3.39 7.99 16.18
CA ASN A 369 -2.48 9.06 15.75
C ASN A 369 -1.72 8.75 14.45
N GLN A 370 -2.11 7.67 13.78
CA GLN A 370 -1.58 7.27 12.49
C GLN A 370 -2.74 7.19 11.51
N VAL A 371 -2.53 7.72 10.32
CA VAL A 371 -3.52 7.67 9.24
C VAL A 371 -3.64 6.20 8.80
N PRO A 372 -4.88 5.64 8.74
CA PRO A 372 -5.11 4.33 8.17
C PRO A 372 -4.36 4.22 6.84
N PRO A 373 -3.49 3.23 6.67
CA PRO A 373 -2.59 3.18 5.52
C PRO A 373 -3.27 3.36 4.15
N GLN A 374 -4.46 2.77 3.94
CA GLN A 374 -5.27 2.95 2.72
C GLN A 374 -5.77 4.39 2.45
N LEU A 375 -5.70 5.27 3.45
CA LEU A 375 -6.07 6.69 3.33
C LEU A 375 -4.84 7.61 3.27
N GLN A 376 -3.62 7.07 3.28
CA GLN A 376 -2.40 7.89 3.33
C GLN A 376 -2.25 8.77 2.09
N ASP A 377 -2.61 8.33 0.90
CA ASP A 377 -2.38 9.14 -0.31
C ASP A 377 -3.54 10.08 -0.66
N LEU A 378 -4.63 10.07 0.12
CA LEU A 378 -5.80 10.88 -0.17
C LEU A 378 -5.60 12.37 0.16
N ILE A 379 -4.76 12.68 1.16
CA ILE A 379 -4.57 14.05 1.66
C ILE A 379 -3.10 14.37 1.87
N ASP A 380 -2.66 15.52 1.35
CA ASP A 380 -1.32 16.06 1.56
C ASP A 380 -1.31 17.01 2.78
N ALA A 381 -0.77 16.54 3.91
CA ALA A 381 -0.67 17.31 5.15
C ALA A 381 0.61 16.94 5.92
N ASP A 382 1.25 17.94 6.54
CA ASP A 382 2.60 17.84 7.12
C ASP A 382 2.68 16.95 8.37
N ASN A 383 1.56 16.68 9.05
CA ASN A 383 1.52 15.82 10.23
C ASN A 383 0.25 14.96 10.28
N ALA A 384 0.35 13.78 10.91
CA ALA A 384 -0.71 12.79 10.93
C ALA A 384 -1.98 13.24 11.67
N GLU A 385 -1.87 14.12 12.68
CA GLU A 385 -3.03 14.60 13.44
C GLU A 385 -3.90 15.53 12.59
N GLU A 386 -3.27 16.50 11.92
CA GLU A 386 -3.92 17.39 10.96
C GLU A 386 -4.50 16.60 9.78
N LYS A 387 -3.77 15.61 9.27
CA LYS A 387 -4.25 14.73 8.21
C LYS A 387 -5.51 13.96 8.61
N LEU A 388 -5.57 13.44 9.83
CA LEU A 388 -6.75 12.74 10.36
C LEU A 388 -7.94 13.68 10.57
N ASP A 389 -7.70 14.92 11.03
CA ASP A 389 -8.76 15.92 11.15
C ASP A 389 -9.38 16.22 9.77
N ILE A 390 -8.54 16.45 8.75
CA ILE A 390 -9.00 16.70 7.37
C ILE A 390 -9.70 15.45 6.79
N LEU A 391 -9.15 14.25 7.02
CA LEU A 391 -9.77 12.99 6.58
C LEU A 391 -11.15 12.80 7.19
N PHE A 392 -11.35 13.18 8.46
CA PHE A 392 -12.65 13.04 9.10
C PHE A 392 -13.70 13.99 8.50
N GLU A 393 -13.31 15.23 8.19
CA GLU A 393 -14.17 16.18 7.46
C GLU A 393 -14.48 15.68 6.04
N GLU A 394 -13.46 15.18 5.33
CA GLU A 394 -13.59 14.73 3.95
C GLU A 394 -14.48 13.48 3.84
N ALA A 395 -14.21 12.48 4.66
CA ALA A 395 -15.01 11.26 4.78
C ALA A 395 -16.48 11.57 5.06
N THR A 396 -16.76 12.56 5.91
CA THR A 396 -18.13 12.98 6.21
C THR A 396 -18.82 13.56 4.98
N GLY A 397 -18.14 14.43 4.24
CA GLY A 397 -18.70 14.97 3.01
C GLY A 397 -18.89 13.92 1.92
N GLU A 398 -17.99 12.96 1.79
CA GLU A 398 -18.14 11.83 0.86
C GLU A 398 -19.31 10.92 1.25
N ILE A 399 -19.55 10.67 2.55
CA ILE A 399 -20.74 9.95 3.01
C ILE A 399 -22.02 10.70 2.58
N PHE A 400 -22.08 12.02 2.78
CA PHE A 400 -23.24 12.79 2.32
C PHE A 400 -23.40 12.75 0.80
N ARG A 401 -22.30 12.89 0.05
CA ARG A 401 -22.36 13.00 -1.40
C ARG A 401 -22.65 11.66 -2.07
N GLU A 402 -21.85 10.65 -1.76
CA GLU A 402 -21.83 9.38 -2.48
C GLU A 402 -22.69 8.31 -1.80
N ALA A 403 -22.62 8.17 -0.46
CA ALA A 403 -23.44 7.16 0.22
C ALA A 403 -24.92 7.59 0.25
N PHE A 404 -25.19 8.83 0.65
CA PHE A 404 -26.56 9.36 0.72
C PHE A 404 -27.10 9.93 -0.60
N ASN A 405 -26.26 9.97 -1.65
CA ASN A 405 -26.59 10.47 -2.99
C ASN A 405 -27.13 11.91 -2.97
N LEU A 406 -26.44 12.82 -2.27
CA LEU A 406 -26.86 14.21 -2.15
C LEU A 406 -25.93 15.13 -2.94
N GLU A 407 -26.40 15.65 -4.08
CA GLU A 407 -25.58 16.46 -4.99
C GLU A 407 -25.23 17.85 -4.42
N GLY A 408 -26.00 18.36 -3.45
CA GLY A 408 -25.87 19.70 -2.87
C GLY A 408 -24.76 19.89 -1.82
N VAL A 409 -23.89 18.89 -1.61
CA VAL A 409 -22.86 18.88 -0.56
C VAL A 409 -21.72 19.83 -0.90
N ASN A 410 -21.44 20.78 0.00
CA ASN A 410 -20.29 21.68 -0.07
C ASN A 410 -19.44 21.57 1.20
N GLN A 411 -18.16 21.20 1.04
CA GLN A 411 -17.17 21.28 2.11
C GLN A 411 -16.57 22.68 2.17
N LEU A 412 -16.58 23.29 3.34
CA LEU A 412 -16.18 24.69 3.54
C LEU A 412 -14.85 24.81 4.30
N GLY A 413 -14.58 23.88 5.24
CA GLY A 413 -13.43 23.92 6.15
C GLY A 413 -12.06 24.01 5.46
N GLN A 414 -11.90 23.36 4.31
CA GLN A 414 -10.61 23.25 3.62
C GLN A 414 -10.21 24.50 2.78
N LYS A 415 -11.15 25.40 2.43
CA LYS A 415 -10.90 26.49 1.45
C LYS A 415 -11.25 27.89 1.97
N ALA A 416 -11.84 28.01 3.16
CA ALA A 416 -12.39 29.28 3.63
C ALA A 416 -11.42 30.08 4.51
N THR A 417 -11.21 31.35 4.14
CA THR A 417 -10.62 32.37 5.03
C THR A 417 -11.74 33.00 5.87
N GLY A 418 -12.29 32.27 6.85
CA GLY A 418 -13.41 32.76 7.68
C GLY A 418 -13.89 31.80 8.77
N MET A 419 -14.87 32.23 9.57
CA MET A 419 -15.62 31.37 10.50
C MET A 419 -16.74 30.66 9.74
N VAL A 420 -16.48 29.47 9.23
CA VAL A 420 -17.45 28.60 8.55
C VAL A 420 -17.56 27.26 9.28
N ALA A 421 -18.67 26.55 9.07
CA ALA A 421 -18.81 25.15 9.47
C ALA A 421 -17.92 24.24 8.59
N ASP A 422 -17.78 22.97 8.94
CA ASP A 422 -16.92 22.05 8.18
C ASP A 422 -17.55 21.72 6.82
N GLY A 423 -18.88 21.60 6.78
CA GLY A 423 -19.63 21.65 5.52
C GLY A 423 -21.12 21.92 5.65
N GLU A 424 -21.76 21.98 4.49
CA GLU A 424 -23.17 22.31 4.32
C GLU A 424 -23.81 21.54 3.16
N ILE A 425 -25.14 21.40 3.23
CA ILE A 425 -25.94 20.75 2.20
C ILE A 425 -27.33 21.38 2.13
N GLU A 426 -27.86 21.49 0.91
CA GLU A 426 -29.23 21.94 0.62
C GLU A 426 -30.07 20.76 0.11
N GLN A 427 -31.30 20.61 0.65
CA GLN A 427 -32.34 19.75 0.08
C GLN A 427 -33.69 20.46 0.20
N ASP A 428 -34.41 20.58 -0.91
CA ASP A 428 -35.74 21.23 -0.99
C ASP A 428 -35.79 22.65 -0.39
N GLY A 429 -34.68 23.41 -0.51
CA GLY A 429 -34.56 24.77 0.02
C GLY A 429 -34.24 24.87 1.52
N ASN A 430 -34.16 23.74 2.21
CA ASN A 430 -33.74 23.66 3.61
C ASN A 430 -32.25 23.29 3.67
N TRP A 431 -31.54 23.92 4.61
CA TRP A 431 -30.10 23.74 4.76
C TRP A 431 -29.77 22.95 6.02
N LEU A 432 -28.83 22.02 5.88
CA LEU A 432 -28.17 21.34 6.98
C LEU A 432 -26.70 21.75 7.00
N LEU A 433 -26.20 22.08 8.19
CA LEU A 433 -24.78 22.37 8.44
C LEU A 433 -24.20 21.27 9.34
N TRP A 434 -22.90 20.99 9.24
CA TRP A 434 -22.26 20.08 10.18
C TRP A 434 -20.86 20.53 10.61
N ASP A 435 -20.42 19.98 11.75
CA ASP A 435 -19.14 20.25 12.38
C ASP A 435 -18.58 18.94 12.95
N ASN A 436 -17.43 18.50 12.46
CA ASN A 436 -16.70 17.30 12.83
C ASN A 436 -15.79 17.58 14.04
N LYS A 437 -15.80 16.69 15.02
CA LYS A 437 -15.03 16.85 16.27
C LYS A 437 -14.31 15.57 16.65
N ARG A 438 -13.13 15.38 16.05
CA ARG A 438 -12.18 14.34 16.43
C ARG A 438 -11.69 14.55 17.87
N ARG A 439 -11.84 13.53 18.73
CA ARG A 439 -11.44 13.57 20.16
C ARG A 439 -11.22 12.16 20.72
N ARG A 440 -10.23 12.03 21.61
CA ARG A 440 -9.99 10.80 22.39
C ARG A 440 -11.00 10.60 23.52
N GLU A 441 -11.40 11.69 24.16
CA GLU A 441 -12.40 11.67 25.21
C GLU A 441 -13.77 12.09 24.67
N LYS A 442 -14.83 11.65 25.35
CA LYS A 442 -16.20 12.11 25.10
C LYS A 442 -16.27 13.62 24.90
N PHE A 443 -16.83 14.04 23.77
CA PHE A 443 -16.95 15.44 23.41
C PHE A 443 -17.84 16.20 24.40
N LYS A 444 -17.38 17.40 24.76
CA LYS A 444 -18.09 18.35 25.62
C LYS A 444 -18.46 19.56 24.80
N LEU A 445 -19.76 19.84 24.69
CA LEU A 445 -20.26 21.04 24.03
C LEU A 445 -20.13 22.26 24.96
N GLY A 446 -18.96 22.93 24.92
CA GLY A 446 -18.65 24.08 25.75
C GLY A 446 -19.31 25.40 25.28
N SER A 447 -19.17 26.47 26.08
CA SER A 447 -19.67 27.81 25.74
C SER A 447 -19.11 28.35 24.42
N ASP A 448 -17.82 28.11 24.18
CA ASP A 448 -17.10 28.68 23.05
C ASP A 448 -17.56 28.00 21.74
N THR A 449 -17.66 26.67 21.75
CA THR A 449 -18.20 25.91 20.62
C THR A 449 -19.66 26.29 20.34
N ARG A 450 -20.51 26.40 21.36
CA ARG A 450 -21.90 26.87 21.16
C ARG A 450 -21.97 28.25 20.51
N SER A 451 -21.09 29.15 20.92
CA SER A 451 -21.01 30.50 20.33
C SER A 451 -20.56 30.44 18.87
N LYS A 452 -19.62 29.56 18.53
CA LYS A 452 -19.20 29.33 17.13
C LYS A 452 -20.34 28.77 16.29
N ILE A 453 -20.99 27.69 16.74
CA ILE A 453 -22.13 27.07 16.04
C ILE A 453 -23.25 28.09 15.83
N LYS A 454 -23.61 28.86 16.87
CA LYS A 454 -24.58 29.94 16.75
C LYS A 454 -24.19 30.93 15.66
N ASN A 455 -22.92 31.34 15.60
CA ASN A 455 -22.46 32.26 14.57
C ASN A 455 -22.51 31.66 13.16
N TYR A 456 -22.24 30.36 13.00
CA TYR A 456 -22.38 29.67 11.72
C TYR A 456 -23.84 29.70 11.25
N ILE A 457 -24.77 29.30 12.12
CA ILE A 457 -26.21 29.34 11.86
C ILE A 457 -26.65 30.76 11.54
N ASP A 458 -26.42 31.73 12.44
CA ASP A 458 -26.82 33.14 12.26
C ASP A 458 -26.25 33.77 10.97
N THR A 459 -25.09 33.32 10.51
CA THR A 459 -24.45 33.83 9.28
C THR A 459 -25.12 33.25 8.05
N LYS A 460 -25.37 31.93 8.03
CA LYS A 460 -26.02 31.25 6.93
C LYS A 460 -27.51 31.60 6.84
N ASP A 461 -28.19 31.76 7.98
CA ASP A 461 -29.61 32.14 8.09
C ASP A 461 -29.94 33.51 7.47
N LYS A 462 -28.95 34.37 7.26
CA LYS A 462 -29.14 35.65 6.55
C LYS A 462 -29.40 35.46 5.06
N GLN A 463 -29.07 34.29 4.50
CA GLN A 463 -29.06 34.01 3.07
C GLN A 463 -29.93 32.80 2.72
N HIS A 464 -29.98 31.81 3.61
CA HIS A 464 -30.62 30.51 3.41
C HIS A 464 -31.40 30.10 4.65
N ASP A 465 -32.35 29.17 4.56
CA ASP A 465 -33.09 28.70 5.73
C ASP A 465 -32.41 27.47 6.33
N VAL A 466 -31.65 27.65 7.41
CA VAL A 466 -30.95 26.54 8.07
C VAL A 466 -31.92 25.82 8.98
N GLU A 467 -32.24 24.57 8.70
CA GLU A 467 -33.15 23.78 9.55
C GLU A 467 -32.38 22.94 10.57
N TRP A 468 -31.22 22.40 10.17
CA TRP A 468 -30.47 21.44 10.99
C TRP A 468 -29.00 21.84 11.16
N PHE A 469 -28.46 21.54 12.33
CA PHE A 469 -27.02 21.58 12.59
C PHE A 469 -26.58 20.27 13.27
N LEU A 470 -25.68 19.53 12.62
CA LEU A 470 -25.12 18.29 13.15
C LEU A 470 -23.77 18.56 13.80
N ILE A 471 -23.55 17.96 14.97
CA ILE A 471 -22.24 17.86 15.60
C ILE A 471 -21.85 16.39 15.56
N ILE A 472 -20.79 16.06 14.84
CA ILE A 472 -20.37 14.68 14.58
C ILE A 472 -19.07 14.41 15.36
N ALA A 473 -19.07 13.42 16.25
CA ALA A 473 -17.92 13.09 17.09
C ALA A 473 -17.91 11.59 17.43
N PRO A 474 -16.79 11.01 17.93
CA PRO A 474 -16.77 9.60 18.35
C PRO A 474 -17.80 9.28 19.44
N ASP A 475 -17.88 10.13 20.45
CA ASP A 475 -18.83 10.00 21.54
C ASP A 475 -19.01 11.34 22.28
N PHE A 476 -20.03 11.43 23.11
CA PHE A 476 -20.44 12.65 23.80
C PHE A 476 -20.59 12.45 25.30
N THR A 477 -20.49 13.56 26.03
CA THR A 477 -20.87 13.62 27.45
C THR A 477 -22.37 13.88 27.60
N GLU A 478 -22.97 13.44 28.72
CA GLU A 478 -24.37 13.75 29.03
C GLU A 478 -24.64 15.27 29.06
N GLN A 479 -23.67 16.05 29.54
CA GLN A 479 -23.76 17.51 29.55
C GLN A 479 -23.80 18.12 28.14
N ALA A 480 -23.25 17.43 27.13
CA ALA A 480 -23.32 17.91 25.75
C ALA A 480 -24.76 17.94 25.25
N ALA A 481 -25.59 16.94 25.58
CA ALA A 481 -27.01 16.90 25.21
C ALA A 481 -27.78 18.08 25.82
N MET A 482 -27.63 18.32 27.13
CA MET A 482 -28.24 19.48 27.81
C MET A 482 -27.82 20.81 27.17
N ASN A 483 -26.56 20.91 26.74
CA ASN A 483 -26.03 22.12 26.14
C ASN A 483 -26.48 22.29 24.68
N ALA A 484 -26.74 21.19 23.96
CA ALA A 484 -27.30 21.20 22.61
C ALA A 484 -28.77 21.63 22.65
N GLU A 485 -29.55 21.11 23.59
CA GLU A 485 -30.94 21.53 23.84
C GLU A 485 -31.02 23.04 24.17
N GLN A 486 -30.14 23.53 25.04
CA GLN A 486 -30.05 24.96 25.33
C GLN A 486 -29.70 25.80 24.09
N LEU A 487 -28.84 25.28 23.21
CA LEU A 487 -28.47 25.98 21.97
C LEU A 487 -29.65 25.99 21.00
N GLU A 488 -30.32 24.86 20.79
CA GLU A 488 -31.55 24.73 20.00
C GLU A 488 -32.62 25.72 20.46
N MET A 489 -32.88 25.84 21.76
CA MET A 489 -33.80 26.85 22.31
C MET A 489 -33.37 28.30 22.02
N GLN A 490 -32.07 28.57 21.86
CA GLN A 490 -31.53 29.90 21.59
C GLN A 490 -31.59 30.27 20.11
N VAL A 491 -31.34 29.31 19.21
CA VAL A 491 -31.31 29.55 17.76
C VAL A 491 -32.63 29.24 17.08
N GLY A 492 -33.50 28.43 17.70
CA GLY A 492 -34.77 28.00 17.14
C GLY A 492 -34.64 27.00 15.99
N LYS A 493 -33.47 26.36 15.86
CA LYS A 493 -33.09 25.40 14.81
C LYS A 493 -32.62 24.10 15.45
N ASP A 494 -32.79 22.98 14.75
CA ASP A 494 -32.52 21.65 15.27
C ASP A 494 -31.01 21.39 15.45
N ILE A 495 -30.56 21.12 16.68
CA ILE A 495 -29.16 20.78 16.97
C ILE A 495 -29.04 19.30 17.32
N ARG A 496 -28.25 18.53 16.58
CA ARG A 496 -28.13 17.07 16.75
C ARG A 496 -26.72 16.65 17.11
N LEU A 497 -26.60 15.75 18.07
CA LEU A 497 -25.36 15.07 18.40
C LEU A 497 -25.35 13.71 17.71
N VAL A 498 -24.46 13.51 16.75
CA VAL A 498 -24.38 12.29 15.94
C VAL A 498 -23.06 11.59 16.28
N ARG A 499 -23.10 10.34 16.77
CA ARG A 499 -21.84 9.61 16.92
C ARG A 499 -21.32 9.21 15.54
N ALA A 500 -20.01 9.18 15.37
CA ALA A 500 -19.39 8.70 14.13
C ALA A 500 -19.88 7.28 13.78
N ALA A 501 -19.99 6.41 14.78
CA ALA A 501 -20.57 5.07 14.64
C ALA A 501 -22.02 5.11 14.13
N ASP A 502 -22.87 5.99 14.69
CA ASP A 502 -24.28 6.09 14.30
C ASP A 502 -24.44 6.62 12.84
N LEU A 503 -23.57 7.54 12.40
CA LEU A 503 -23.59 8.04 11.02
C LEU A 503 -23.11 6.97 10.03
N LYS A 504 -22.07 6.21 10.38
CA LYS A 504 -21.59 5.07 9.61
C LYS A 504 -22.68 4.01 9.47
N GLU A 505 -23.35 3.66 10.57
CA GLU A 505 -24.44 2.67 10.57
C GLU A 505 -25.61 3.14 9.70
N LEU A 506 -25.99 4.42 9.75
CA LEU A 506 -26.99 4.99 8.85
C LEU A 506 -26.58 4.89 7.37
N ALA A 507 -25.31 5.19 7.06
CA ALA A 507 -24.79 5.11 5.70
C ALA A 507 -24.81 3.68 5.15
N GLN A 508 -24.40 2.71 5.97
CA GLN A 508 -24.46 1.29 5.61
C GLN A 508 -25.91 0.83 5.39
N LEU A 509 -26.81 1.13 6.33
CA LEU A 509 -28.23 0.82 6.21
C LEU A 509 -28.84 1.41 4.93
N TRP A 510 -28.57 2.68 4.66
CA TRP A 510 -29.06 3.37 3.46
C TRP A 510 -28.57 2.68 2.18
N LYS A 511 -27.26 2.41 2.08
CA LYS A 511 -26.65 1.73 0.92
C LYS A 511 -27.22 0.33 0.70
N GLU A 512 -27.48 -0.41 1.77
CA GLU A 512 -27.95 -1.79 1.71
C GLU A 512 -29.44 -1.90 1.38
N GLU A 513 -30.29 -1.04 1.95
CA GLU A 513 -31.74 -1.23 1.90
C GLU A 513 -32.49 -0.26 0.98
N TYR A 514 -31.98 0.97 0.78
CA TYR A 514 -32.75 2.05 0.19
C TYR A 514 -32.12 2.70 -1.05
N ALA A 515 -30.79 2.67 -1.15
CA ALA A 515 -30.04 3.37 -2.18
C ALA A 515 -30.42 2.92 -3.60
N ASP A 516 -30.71 3.91 -4.45
CA ASP A 516 -30.93 3.78 -5.88
C ASP A 516 -30.49 5.10 -6.52
N THR A 517 -30.11 5.05 -7.80
CA THR A 517 -29.72 6.19 -8.64
C THR A 517 -30.70 7.37 -8.65
N ASN A 518 -31.95 7.18 -8.25
CA ASN A 518 -32.98 8.24 -8.20
C ASN A 518 -33.46 8.57 -6.78
N ARG A 519 -32.73 8.13 -5.75
CA ARG A 519 -33.10 8.34 -4.35
C ARG A 519 -31.99 9.06 -3.62
N GLU A 520 -32.37 10.08 -2.87
CA GLU A 520 -31.50 10.79 -1.94
C GLU A 520 -31.98 10.50 -0.52
N LEU A 521 -31.07 10.50 0.46
CA LEU A 521 -31.48 10.41 1.86
C LEU A 521 -32.31 11.66 2.22
N PRO A 522 -33.54 11.52 2.75
CA PRO A 522 -34.30 12.66 3.23
C PRO A 522 -33.63 13.27 4.46
N LEU A 523 -33.24 14.56 4.43
CA LEU A 523 -32.59 15.22 5.58
C LEU A 523 -33.46 15.26 6.84
N SER A 524 -34.78 15.08 6.68
CA SER A 524 -35.75 14.98 7.78
C SER A 524 -35.49 13.82 8.75
N VAL A 525 -34.69 12.81 8.36
CA VAL A 525 -34.27 11.73 9.28
C VAL A 525 -33.49 12.25 10.49
N PHE A 526 -32.86 13.42 10.38
CA PHE A 526 -32.13 14.06 11.46
C PHE A 526 -33.04 14.88 12.41
N PHE A 527 -34.36 14.79 12.29
CA PHE A 527 -35.29 15.54 13.14
C PHE A 527 -35.40 15.00 14.59
N GLY A 528 -35.44 15.90 15.58
CA GLY A 528 -35.65 15.65 17.01
C GLY A 528 -34.44 15.85 17.94
N SER A 529 -34.63 16.50 19.09
CA SER A 529 -33.57 16.96 20.01
C SER A 529 -32.74 15.84 20.66
N GLU A 530 -31.47 16.14 20.94
CA GLU A 530 -30.47 15.33 21.67
C GLU A 530 -29.53 14.50 20.78
N PHE A 531 -29.58 13.17 20.93
CA PHE A 531 -28.75 12.21 20.22
C PHE A 531 -29.48 11.67 19.00
N PHE A 532 -28.74 11.53 17.91
CA PHE A 532 -29.22 10.79 16.76
C PHE A 532 -29.42 9.32 17.13
N ASP A 533 -30.47 8.71 16.58
CA ASP A 533 -30.86 7.33 16.84
C ASP A 533 -31.15 6.64 15.49
N VAL A 534 -30.28 5.71 15.12
CA VAL A 534 -30.34 4.98 13.86
C VAL A 534 -31.64 4.17 13.76
N ASP A 535 -32.11 3.55 14.85
CA ASP A 535 -33.35 2.77 14.86
C ASP A 535 -34.56 3.66 14.55
N ARG A 536 -34.53 4.91 15.02
CA ARG A 536 -35.57 5.89 14.71
C ARG A 536 -35.49 6.34 13.26
N ALA A 537 -34.29 6.59 12.73
CA ALA A 537 -34.09 6.94 11.34
C ALA A 537 -34.58 5.81 10.41
N ALA A 538 -34.22 4.56 10.70
CA ALA A 538 -34.67 3.37 9.97
C ALA A 538 -36.20 3.29 9.87
N ARG A 539 -36.91 3.51 10.99
CA ARG A 539 -38.39 3.54 10.99
C ARG A 539 -38.97 4.68 10.16
N LEU A 540 -38.31 5.84 10.11
CA LEU A 540 -38.76 6.97 9.28
C LEU A 540 -38.54 6.67 7.80
N LEU A 541 -37.40 6.08 7.45
CA LEU A 541 -37.08 5.64 6.08
C LEU A 541 -38.06 4.57 5.61
N GLU A 542 -38.39 3.59 6.46
CA GLU A 542 -39.39 2.56 6.15
C GLU A 542 -40.75 3.20 5.85
N LEU A 543 -41.19 4.20 6.62
CA LEU A 543 -42.45 4.90 6.38
C LEU A 543 -42.45 5.76 5.11
N GLU A 544 -41.31 6.38 4.78
CA GLU A 544 -41.17 7.24 3.59
C GLU A 544 -41.12 6.42 2.29
N PHE A 545 -40.49 5.25 2.33
CA PHE A 545 -40.21 4.42 1.15
C PHE A 545 -41.04 3.13 1.03
N SER A 546 -41.93 2.83 1.99
CA SER A 546 -42.98 1.80 1.87
C SER A 546 -44.13 2.24 0.96
#